data_AF-A0A6P0HPM3-F1
#
_entry.id   AF-A0A6P0HPM3-F1
#
_cell.length_a   1.000
_cell.length_b   1.000
_cell.length_c   1.000
_cell.angle_alpha   90.00
_cell.angle_beta   90.00
_cell.angle_gamma   90.00
#
_symmetry.space_group_name_H-M   'P 1'
#
loop_
_entity.id
_entity.type
_entity.pdbx_description
1 polymer ?
#
loop_
_entity_poly.entity_id
_entity_poly.type
_entity_poly.pdbx_seq_one_letter_code
_entity_poly.pdbx_strand_id
1 'polypeptide(L)'
;MKRVLSAAALVLAGATLTACGGGAPTDASESEFCDAMQAAGESILEQSEKDGSDEVDFGDAIDELESTGTPENIPDDAREGFESIIDAMKDLDGKTVDEVSDENDDLDGDDEFGDYYAETCSPA
;
A
#
# COMPACT_ATOMS: atom_id res chain seq x y z
N MET A 1 -24.79 24.44 30.24
CA MET A 1 -23.87 24.12 29.13
C MET A 1 -23.82 22.61 28.96
N LYS A 2 -23.80 22.17 27.69
CA LYS A 2 -23.88 20.77 27.20
C LYS A 2 -22.93 19.81 27.95
N ARG A 3 -23.41 18.60 28.22
CA ARG A 3 -22.66 17.33 28.01
C ARG A 3 -23.65 16.28 27.54
N VAL A 4 -23.78 16.18 26.22
CA VAL A 4 -24.51 15.09 25.56
C VAL A 4 -23.56 13.90 25.60
N LEU A 5 -23.92 12.86 26.35
CA LEU A 5 -23.26 11.57 26.32
C LEU A 5 -23.68 10.90 25.00
N SER A 6 -22.89 11.10 23.95
CA SER A 6 -23.10 10.34 22.70
C SER A 6 -22.65 8.91 22.94
N ALA A 7 -23.62 8.01 22.96
CA ALA A 7 -23.41 6.58 23.08
C ALA A 7 -22.61 6.05 21.87
N ALA A 8 -21.63 5.22 22.15
CA ALA A 8 -20.90 4.42 21.18
C ALA A 8 -21.89 3.58 20.36
N ALA A 9 -22.01 3.88 19.07
CA ALA A 9 -22.63 2.98 18.11
C ALA A 9 -21.54 2.02 17.63
N LEU A 10 -21.47 0.85 18.28
CA LEU A 10 -20.82 -0.33 17.74
C LEU A 10 -21.63 -0.74 16.50
N VAL A 11 -21.14 -0.41 15.30
CA VAL A 11 -21.64 -1.00 14.06
C VAL A 11 -20.66 -2.11 13.67
N LEU A 12 -20.83 -3.26 14.31
CA LEU A 12 -20.35 -4.54 13.76
C LEU A 12 -21.23 -4.87 12.55
N ALA A 13 -20.72 -4.64 11.35
CA ALA A 13 -21.19 -5.29 10.13
C ALA A 13 -20.15 -5.13 9.01
N GLY A 14 -19.09 -5.92 9.06
CA GLY A 14 -18.23 -6.24 7.91
C GLY A 14 -18.19 -7.76 7.75
N ALA A 15 -19.18 -8.31 7.05
CA ALA A 15 -19.08 -9.64 6.46
C ALA A 15 -18.30 -9.44 5.17
N THR A 16 -17.05 -9.90 5.07
CA THR A 16 -16.74 -11.20 4.47
C THR A 16 -15.49 -11.80 5.14
N LEU A 17 -15.67 -13.03 5.64
CA LEU A 17 -14.58 -13.90 6.05
C LEU A 17 -13.95 -14.52 4.80
N THR A 18 -12.94 -13.87 4.23
CA THR A 18 -11.86 -14.54 3.48
C THR A 18 -10.54 -14.11 4.10
N ALA A 19 -9.74 -15.10 4.49
CA ALA A 19 -8.40 -14.99 5.09
C ALA A 19 -8.32 -14.49 6.55
N CYS A 20 -8.41 -15.43 7.47
CA CYS A 20 -7.93 -15.28 8.83
C CYS A 20 -6.39 -15.20 8.83
N GLY A 21 -5.83 -14.00 9.02
CA GLY A 21 -4.50 -13.75 9.57
C GLY A 21 -3.37 -13.52 8.58
N GLY A 22 -3.05 -12.26 8.29
CA GLY A 22 -1.74 -11.88 7.75
C GLY A 22 -1.70 -10.80 6.66
N GLY A 23 -2.83 -10.25 6.21
CA GLY A 23 -2.84 -9.13 5.24
C GLY A 23 -2.57 -7.79 5.91
N ALA A 24 -2.21 -6.78 5.10
CA ALA A 24 -1.96 -5.42 5.55
C ALA A 24 -3.18 -4.84 6.32
N PRO A 25 -2.96 -3.94 7.29
CA PRO A 25 -4.03 -3.24 8.01
C PRO A 25 -5.03 -2.59 7.07
N THR A 26 -6.25 -2.40 7.56
CA THR A 26 -7.37 -1.92 6.72
C THR A 26 -7.99 -0.64 7.27
N ASP A 27 -7.36 -0.06 8.29
CA ASP A 27 -7.88 1.01 9.11
C ASP A 27 -7.07 2.31 8.99
N ALA A 28 -6.14 2.38 8.02
CA ALA A 28 -5.43 3.61 7.71
C ALA A 28 -6.42 4.70 7.26
N SER A 29 -6.17 5.95 7.65
CA SER A 29 -6.84 7.06 6.98
C SER A 29 -6.31 7.22 5.55
N GLU A 30 -7.11 7.80 4.65
CA GLU A 30 -6.68 8.16 3.29
C GLU A 30 -5.39 9.02 3.33
N SER A 31 -5.26 9.92 4.31
CA SER A 31 -4.03 10.71 4.50
C SER A 31 -2.83 9.86 4.91
N GLU A 32 -2.99 8.92 5.85
CA GLU A 32 -1.88 8.05 6.27
C GLU A 32 -1.45 7.13 5.13
N PHE A 33 -2.40 6.60 4.37
CA PHE A 33 -2.14 5.83 3.17
C PHE A 33 -1.35 6.65 2.12
N CYS A 34 -1.78 7.86 1.80
CA CYS A 34 -1.07 8.71 0.83
C CYS A 34 0.32 9.14 1.33
N ASP A 35 0.48 9.41 2.63
CA ASP A 35 1.77 9.75 3.22
C ASP A 35 2.72 8.55 3.16
N ALA A 36 2.24 7.34 3.47
CA ALA A 36 3.01 6.10 3.36
C ALA A 36 3.42 5.80 1.92
N MET A 37 2.52 5.96 0.94
CA MET A 37 2.84 5.80 -0.48
C MET A 37 3.93 6.77 -0.96
N GLN A 38 3.88 8.03 -0.50
CA GLN A 38 4.93 9.01 -0.80
C GLN A 38 6.25 8.65 -0.11
N ALA A 39 6.21 8.28 1.17
CA ALA A 39 7.39 7.90 1.94
C ALA A 39 8.07 6.65 1.36
N ALA A 40 7.29 5.66 0.91
CA ALA A 40 7.78 4.49 0.19
C ALA A 40 8.51 4.90 -1.10
N GLY A 41 7.87 5.74 -1.94
CA GLY A 41 8.50 6.24 -3.16
C GLY A 41 9.78 7.05 -2.92
N GLU A 42 9.79 7.90 -1.89
CA GLU A 42 10.99 8.65 -1.47
C GLU A 42 12.10 7.71 -0.98
N SER A 43 11.77 6.67 -0.23
CA SER A 43 12.73 5.68 0.26
C SER A 43 13.39 4.93 -0.90
N ILE A 44 12.60 4.49 -1.88
CA ILE A 44 13.12 3.83 -3.09
C ILE A 44 14.10 4.74 -3.84
N LEU A 45 13.73 6.00 -4.04
CA LEU A 45 14.60 6.98 -4.70
C LEU A 45 15.89 7.19 -3.90
N GLU A 46 15.77 7.36 -2.58
CA GLU A 46 16.91 7.58 -1.70
C GLU A 46 17.88 6.39 -1.67
N GLN A 47 17.37 5.15 -1.67
CA GLN A 47 18.20 3.94 -1.74
C GLN A 47 18.90 3.83 -3.10
N SER A 48 18.17 4.08 -4.20
CA SER A 48 18.76 4.06 -5.55
C SER A 48 19.92 5.05 -5.73
N GLU A 49 19.90 6.18 -5.03
CA GLU A 49 20.99 7.17 -5.04
C GLU A 49 22.17 6.77 -4.13
N LYS A 50 21.93 5.96 -3.09
CA LYS A 50 22.93 5.56 -2.09
C LYS A 50 23.72 4.33 -2.47
N ASP A 51 23.07 3.30 -2.99
CA ASP A 51 23.68 1.97 -2.96
C ASP A 51 24.85 1.81 -3.92
N GLY A 52 24.84 2.49 -5.07
CA GLY A 52 25.88 2.30 -6.09
C GLY A 52 26.06 0.83 -6.53
N SER A 53 25.16 -0.04 -6.06
CA SER A 53 24.94 -1.43 -6.44
C SER A 53 23.93 -1.43 -7.57
N ASP A 54 24.00 -2.45 -8.41
CA ASP A 54 23.00 -2.68 -9.45
C ASP A 54 21.78 -3.44 -8.88
N GLU A 55 21.76 -3.75 -7.58
CA GLU A 55 20.65 -4.39 -6.87
C GLU A 55 19.59 -3.36 -6.44
N VAL A 56 18.31 -3.74 -6.55
CA VAL A 56 17.20 -2.93 -6.02
C VAL A 56 16.91 -3.32 -4.56
N ASP A 57 16.71 -2.32 -3.70
CA ASP A 57 16.28 -2.50 -2.30
C ASP A 57 14.94 -1.77 -2.10
N PHE A 58 13.91 -2.55 -1.81
CA PHE A 58 12.56 -2.08 -1.53
C PHE A 58 12.17 -2.27 -0.06
N GLY A 59 13.07 -2.77 0.80
CA GLY A 59 12.74 -3.23 2.15
C GLY A 59 12.04 -2.16 2.99
N ASP A 60 12.61 -0.95 3.05
CA ASP A 60 12.01 0.17 3.80
C ASP A 60 10.64 0.58 3.24
N ALA A 61 10.47 0.52 1.91
CA ALA A 61 9.21 0.85 1.25
C ALA A 61 8.14 -0.21 1.49
N ILE A 62 8.49 -1.49 1.42
CA ILE A 62 7.61 -2.62 1.71
C ILE A 62 7.13 -2.54 3.16
N ASP A 63 8.05 -2.34 4.12
CA ASP A 63 7.73 -2.27 5.54
C ASP A 63 6.76 -1.11 5.84
N GLU A 64 6.97 0.07 5.24
CA GLU A 64 6.09 1.23 5.41
C GLU A 64 4.67 0.95 4.88
N LEU A 65 4.56 0.35 3.70
CA LEU A 65 3.28 0.04 3.07
C LEU A 65 2.54 -1.09 3.80
N GLU A 66 3.23 -2.18 4.18
CA GLU A 66 2.63 -3.27 4.94
C GLU A 66 2.19 -2.86 6.34
N SER A 67 2.96 -1.98 6.99
CA SER A 67 2.62 -1.48 8.33
C SER A 67 1.48 -0.48 8.31
N THR A 68 1.35 0.32 7.24
CA THR A 68 0.26 1.29 7.11
C THR A 68 -1.01 0.62 6.62
N GLY A 69 -0.91 -0.20 5.58
CA GLY A 69 -2.04 -0.83 4.93
C GLY A 69 -2.93 0.15 4.16
N THR A 70 -4.20 -0.20 4.00
CA THR A 70 -5.14 0.54 3.14
C THR A 70 -6.29 1.18 3.94
N PRO A 71 -6.98 2.19 3.38
CA PRO A 71 -8.21 2.70 3.97
C PRO A 71 -9.36 1.69 3.98
N GLU A 72 -10.28 1.81 4.95
CA GLU A 72 -11.46 0.91 5.06
C GLU A 72 -12.38 1.00 3.83
N ASN A 73 -12.31 2.10 3.09
CA ASN A 73 -13.17 2.40 1.94
C ASN A 73 -12.49 2.20 0.57
N ILE A 74 -11.27 1.64 0.53
CA ILE A 74 -10.66 1.25 -0.72
C ILE A 74 -11.53 0.19 -1.43
N PRO A 75 -11.74 0.28 -2.76
CA PRO A 75 -12.38 -0.80 -3.51
C PRO A 75 -11.62 -2.13 -3.37
N ASP A 76 -12.33 -3.26 -3.34
CA ASP A 76 -11.70 -4.58 -3.19
C ASP A 76 -10.64 -4.85 -4.28
N ASP A 77 -10.93 -4.51 -5.54
CA ASP A 77 -10.00 -4.67 -6.67
C ASP A 77 -8.76 -3.77 -6.52
N ALA A 78 -8.94 -2.55 -6.01
CA ALA A 78 -7.82 -1.64 -5.72
C ALA A 78 -6.97 -2.11 -4.54
N ARG A 79 -7.58 -2.78 -3.55
CA ARG A 79 -6.85 -3.44 -2.47
C ARG A 79 -6.02 -4.61 -2.99
N GLU A 80 -6.60 -5.44 -3.86
CA GLU A 80 -5.89 -6.54 -4.48
C GLU A 80 -4.69 -6.03 -5.30
N GLY A 81 -4.84 -4.91 -6.01
CA GLY A 81 -3.74 -4.21 -6.66
C GLY A 81 -2.65 -3.74 -5.70
N PHE A 82 -3.02 -3.13 -4.57
CA PHE A 82 -2.07 -2.74 -3.52
C PHE A 82 -1.26 -3.92 -2.98
N GLU A 83 -1.94 -5.01 -2.62
CA GLU A 83 -1.30 -6.21 -2.08
C GLU A 83 -0.40 -6.88 -3.16
N SER A 84 -0.83 -6.90 -4.42
CA SER A 84 -0.06 -7.41 -5.55
C SER A 84 1.21 -6.59 -5.83
N ILE A 85 1.13 -5.26 -5.71
CA ILE A 85 2.31 -4.38 -5.86
C ILE A 85 3.33 -4.63 -4.75
N ILE A 86 2.89 -4.80 -3.50
CA ILE A 86 3.78 -5.14 -2.39
C ILE A 86 4.48 -6.49 -2.62
N ASP A 87 3.73 -7.51 -3.03
CA ASP A 87 4.29 -8.82 -3.28
C ASP A 87 5.27 -8.80 -4.47
N ALA A 88 4.97 -8.04 -5.52
CA ALA A 88 5.92 -7.80 -6.61
C ALA A 88 7.20 -7.11 -6.12
N MET A 89 7.09 -6.08 -5.27
CA MET A 89 8.27 -5.43 -4.68
C MET A 89 9.12 -6.41 -3.86
N LYS A 90 8.52 -7.30 -3.07
CA LYS A 90 9.25 -8.34 -2.33
C LYS A 90 9.95 -9.34 -3.24
N ASP A 91 9.31 -9.71 -4.35
CA ASP A 91 9.89 -10.64 -5.32
C ASP A 91 11.05 -9.99 -6.09
N LEU A 92 11.02 -8.67 -6.27
CA LEU A 92 12.09 -7.91 -6.92
C LEU A 92 13.21 -7.50 -5.96
N ASP A 93 12.95 -7.42 -4.66
CA ASP A 93 13.91 -7.03 -3.63
C ASP A 93 15.19 -7.88 -3.67
N GLY A 94 16.35 -7.22 -3.75
CA GLY A 94 17.66 -7.85 -3.89
C GLY A 94 17.98 -8.42 -5.28
N LYS A 95 17.12 -8.23 -6.29
CA LYS A 95 17.46 -8.54 -7.70
C LYS A 95 18.23 -7.40 -8.34
N THR A 96 18.91 -7.67 -9.45
CA THR A 96 19.57 -6.61 -10.23
C THR A 96 18.59 -5.84 -11.13
N VAL A 97 18.86 -4.57 -11.42
CA VAL A 97 18.04 -3.73 -12.31
C VAL A 97 17.83 -4.36 -13.70
N ASP A 98 18.82 -5.11 -14.19
CA ASP A 98 18.70 -5.86 -15.45
C ASP A 98 17.65 -6.99 -15.34
N GLU A 99 17.56 -7.68 -14.20
CA GLU A 99 16.57 -8.74 -13.96
C GLU A 99 15.16 -8.16 -13.79
N VAL A 100 15.03 -7.03 -13.08
CA VAL A 100 13.76 -6.32 -12.89
C VAL A 100 13.17 -5.84 -14.22
N SER A 101 14.02 -5.36 -15.13
CA SER A 101 13.57 -4.79 -16.41
C SER A 101 12.99 -5.84 -17.38
N ASP A 102 13.29 -7.12 -17.17
CA ASP A 102 12.74 -8.23 -17.96
C ASP A 102 11.41 -8.78 -17.39
N GLU A 103 11.11 -8.51 -16.11
CA GLU A 103 9.84 -8.88 -15.46
C GLU A 103 8.75 -7.85 -15.81
N ASN A 104 7.90 -8.20 -16.78
CA ASN A 104 6.64 -7.50 -17.01
C ASN A 104 5.54 -8.27 -16.27
N ASP A 105 5.30 -7.90 -15.02
CA ASP A 105 4.19 -8.45 -14.25
C ASP A 105 2.93 -7.62 -14.55
N ASP A 106 2.00 -8.22 -15.29
CA ASP A 106 0.60 -7.78 -15.30
C ASP A 106 0.04 -8.10 -13.90
N LEU A 107 0.01 -7.10 -13.02
CA LEU A 107 -0.49 -7.25 -11.65
C LEU A 107 -2.02 -7.14 -11.65
N ASP A 108 -2.69 -8.06 -10.96
CA ASP A 108 -4.14 -8.01 -10.83
C ASP A 108 -4.57 -6.75 -10.04
N GLY A 109 -5.46 -5.94 -10.62
CA GLY A 109 -6.01 -4.74 -9.98
C GLY A 109 -5.09 -3.50 -10.02
N ASP A 110 -4.05 -3.52 -10.85
CA ASP A 110 -3.11 -2.39 -11.01
C ASP A 110 -3.80 -1.11 -11.52
N ASP A 111 -4.71 -1.25 -12.50
CA ASP A 111 -5.53 -0.16 -13.04
C ASP A 111 -6.45 0.42 -11.95
N GLU A 112 -7.20 -0.43 -11.24
CA GLU A 112 -8.11 0.01 -10.18
C GLU A 112 -7.37 0.65 -9.00
N PHE A 113 -6.20 0.12 -8.62
CA PHE A 113 -5.34 0.73 -7.62
C PHE A 113 -4.79 2.08 -8.08
N GLY A 114 -4.30 2.16 -9.31
CA GLY A 114 -3.78 3.37 -9.91
C GLY A 114 -4.82 4.49 -9.96
N ASP A 115 -6.04 4.17 -10.39
CA ASP A 115 -7.17 5.09 -10.40
C ASP A 115 -7.53 5.55 -8.98
N TYR A 116 -7.66 4.62 -8.02
CA TYR A 116 -7.94 4.98 -6.63
C TYR A 116 -6.86 5.88 -6.02
N TYR A 117 -5.59 5.54 -6.23
CA TYR A 117 -4.46 6.32 -5.75
C TYR A 117 -4.46 7.72 -6.37
N ALA A 118 -4.70 7.84 -7.67
CA ALA A 118 -4.77 9.13 -8.35
C ALA A 118 -5.95 9.99 -7.84
N GLU A 119 -7.12 9.40 -7.60
CA GLU A 119 -8.28 10.12 -7.08
C GLU A 119 -8.12 10.53 -5.61
N THR A 120 -7.47 9.68 -4.80
CA THR A 120 -7.37 9.86 -3.34
C THR A 120 -6.15 10.72 -2.95
N CYS A 121 -5.01 10.51 -3.60
CA CYS A 121 -3.72 11.09 -3.22
C CYS A 121 -3.25 12.22 -4.12
N SER A 122 -3.88 12.47 -5.28
CA SER A 122 -3.49 13.62 -6.11
C SER A 122 -3.81 14.94 -5.38
N PRO A 123 -2.84 15.86 -5.23
CA PRO A 123 -3.10 17.16 -4.64
C PRO A 123 -4.07 17.94 -5.56
N ALA A 124 -5.19 18.38 -4.99
CA ALA A 124 -6.12 19.30 -5.65
C ALA A 124 -5.48 20.66 -5.94
#